data_AF-A0A523G1T6-F1
#
_entry.id   AF-A0A523G1T6-F1
#
_cell.length_a   1.000
_cell.length_b   1.000
_cell.length_c   1.000
_cell.angle_alpha   90.00
_cell.angle_beta   90.00
_cell.angle_gamma   90.00
#
_symmetry.space_group_name_H-M   'P 1'
#
loop_
_entity.id
_entity.type
_entity.pdbx_description
1 polymer ?
#
loop_
_entity_poly.entity_id
_entity_poly.type
_entity_poly.pdbx_seq_one_letter_code
_entity_poly.pdbx_strand_id
1 'polypeptide(L)'
;MEIVATDISEEILAKARTGIYSQFEVQRGLPIQLLMKYFTQVEMGWELDESIRSMVQYRYFNLLESMSALGVFDVVYCRNVLIYFDQPTKSDVLSRIRNQMSEDGVLYLGGAETVLGICEDFKPVPGQRGMYGIVSNVAQRAVG
;
A
#
# COMPACT_ATOMS: atom_id res chain seq x y z
N MET A 1 -8.58 11.41 -7.13
CA MET A 1 -7.92 10.34 -6.35
C MET A 1 -6.56 10.14 -6.97
N GLU A 2 -5.50 10.17 -6.17
CA GLU A 2 -4.11 10.00 -6.60
C GLU A 2 -3.52 8.80 -5.87
N ILE A 3 -2.77 7.96 -6.58
CA ILE A 3 -2.13 6.78 -6.02
C ILE A 3 -0.63 6.92 -6.23
N VAL A 4 0.16 6.85 -5.15
CA VAL A 4 1.61 6.71 -5.25
C VAL A 4 1.97 5.23 -5.03
N ALA A 5 2.57 4.60 -6.04
CA ALA A 5 3.01 3.22 -5.98
C ALA A 5 4.54 3.14 -6.01
N THR A 6 5.14 2.51 -5.01
CA THR A 6 6.59 2.45 -4.90
C THR A 6 7.12 1.03 -4.79
N ASP A 7 8.32 0.80 -5.33
CA ASP A 7 9.06 -0.45 -5.18
C ASP A 7 10.57 -0.16 -5.22
N ILE A 8 11.38 -1.09 -4.71
CA ILE A 8 12.85 -1.07 -4.85
C ILE A 8 13.30 -1.68 -6.17
N SER A 9 12.42 -2.41 -6.88
CA SER A 9 12.70 -2.97 -8.19
C SER A 9 12.26 -2.03 -9.30
N GLU A 10 13.23 -1.41 -10.00
CA GLU A 10 12.96 -0.64 -11.21
C GLU A 10 12.35 -1.49 -12.34
N GLU A 11 12.70 -2.77 -12.40
CA GLU A 11 12.16 -3.71 -13.39
C GLU A 11 10.65 -3.91 -13.21
N ILE A 12 10.21 -4.19 -11.97
CA ILE A 12 8.78 -4.37 -11.67
C ILE A 12 8.02 -3.07 -11.85
N LEU A 13 8.63 -1.94 -11.50
CA LEU A 13 8.10 -0.61 -11.77
C LEU A 13 7.91 -0.36 -13.28
N ALA A 14 8.89 -0.69 -14.10
CA ALA A 14 8.79 -0.56 -15.55
C ALA A 14 7.66 -1.45 -16.10
N LYS A 15 7.57 -2.71 -15.66
CA LYS A 15 6.45 -3.60 -16.00
C LYS A 15 5.11 -3.02 -15.58
N ALA A 16 4.97 -2.49 -14.37
CA ALA A 16 3.70 -1.93 -13.88
C ALA A 16 3.24 -0.72 -14.72
N ARG A 17 4.18 0.12 -15.19
CA ARG A 17 3.85 1.29 -16.04
C ARG A 17 3.28 0.90 -17.41
N THR A 18 3.63 -0.27 -17.95
CA THR A 18 3.04 -0.72 -19.22
C THR A 18 1.56 -1.00 -19.05
N GLY A 19 1.12 -1.39 -17.84
CA GLY A 19 -0.26 -1.79 -17.58
C GLY A 19 -0.67 -3.07 -18.33
N ILE A 20 0.29 -3.82 -18.89
CA ILE A 20 0.04 -5.04 -19.65
C ILE A 20 0.26 -6.26 -18.74
N TYR A 21 -0.75 -7.12 -18.69
CA TYR A 21 -0.76 -8.32 -17.86
C TYR A 21 -1.14 -9.54 -18.70
N SER A 22 -0.57 -10.69 -18.38
CA SER A 22 -0.92 -11.96 -19.01
C SER A 22 -2.35 -12.41 -18.66
N GLN A 23 -2.91 -13.31 -19.47
CA GLN A 23 -4.19 -13.97 -19.20
C GLN A 23 -4.25 -14.56 -17.78
N PHE A 24 -3.16 -15.17 -17.34
CA PHE A 24 -3.07 -15.82 -16.05
C PHE A 24 -3.05 -14.84 -14.88
N GLU A 25 -2.39 -13.68 -15.04
CA GLU A 25 -2.39 -12.62 -14.04
C GLU A 25 -3.78 -12.03 -13.86
N VAL A 26 -4.47 -11.70 -14.97
CA VAL A 26 -5.80 -11.09 -14.89
C VAL A 26 -6.89 -12.05 -14.43
N GLN A 27 -6.71 -13.37 -14.55
CA GLN A 27 -7.71 -14.34 -14.06
C GLN A 27 -7.61 -14.63 -12.55
N ARG A 28 -6.59 -14.12 -11.86
CA ARG A 28 -6.40 -14.35 -10.43
C ARG A 28 -7.22 -13.36 -9.60
N GLY A 29 -8.48 -13.71 -9.37
CA GLY A 29 -9.36 -12.98 -8.43
C GLY A 29 -10.04 -11.75 -9.01
N LEU A 30 -9.81 -11.40 -10.28
CA LEU A 30 -10.55 -10.35 -10.97
C LEU A 30 -11.86 -10.92 -11.56
N PRO A 31 -13.03 -10.40 -11.18
CA PRO A 31 -14.28 -10.76 -11.81
C PRO A 31 -14.27 -10.42 -13.31
N ILE A 32 -14.83 -11.30 -14.14
CA ILE A 32 -14.85 -11.15 -15.61
C ILE A 32 -15.48 -9.82 -16.07
N GLN A 33 -16.48 -9.33 -15.34
CA GLN A 33 -17.14 -8.05 -15.63
C GLN A 33 -16.17 -6.86 -15.49
N LEU A 34 -15.26 -6.92 -14.53
CA LEU A 34 -14.25 -5.86 -14.35
C LEU A 34 -13.14 -5.99 -15.39
N LEU A 35 -12.73 -7.22 -15.74
CA LEU A 35 -11.79 -7.45 -16.83
C LEU A 35 -12.30 -6.82 -18.12
N MET A 36 -13.54 -7.12 -18.49
CA MET A 36 -14.11 -6.58 -19.74
C MET A 36 -14.38 -5.09 -19.70
N LYS A 37 -14.56 -4.51 -18.51
CA LYS A 37 -14.83 -3.08 -18.35
C LYS A 37 -13.56 -2.24 -18.39
N TYR A 38 -12.45 -2.75 -17.86
CA TYR A 38 -11.25 -1.96 -17.58
C TYR A 38 -9.99 -2.44 -18.28
N PHE A 39 -10.06 -3.52 -19.05
CA PHE A 39 -8.93 -4.00 -19.83
C PHE A 39 -9.32 -4.21 -21.28
N THR A 40 -8.37 -3.96 -22.17
CA THR A 40 -8.46 -4.29 -23.59
C THR A 40 -7.49 -5.42 -23.91
N GLN A 41 -7.94 -6.41 -24.66
CA GLN A 41 -7.06 -7.47 -25.13
C GLN A 41 -6.16 -6.94 -26.24
N VAL A 42 -4.85 -7.12 -26.08
CA VAL A 42 -3.79 -6.73 -27.03
C VAL A 42 -2.92 -7.95 -27.34
N GLU A 43 -2.03 -7.85 -28.33
CA GLU A 43 -1.17 -8.97 -28.74
C GLU A 43 -0.35 -9.54 -27.57
N MET A 44 0.13 -8.67 -26.68
CA MET A 44 0.98 -9.02 -25.53
C MET A 44 0.19 -9.42 -24.26
N GLY A 45 -1.14 -9.43 -24.28
CA GLY A 45 -1.98 -9.77 -23.13
C GLY A 45 -3.19 -8.85 -22.96
N TRP A 46 -3.37 -8.34 -21.75
CA TRP A 46 -4.45 -7.44 -21.37
C TRP A 46 -3.88 -6.13 -20.89
N GLU A 47 -4.20 -5.05 -21.59
CA GLU A 47 -3.79 -3.70 -21.23
C GLU A 47 -4.87 -3.03 -20.38
N LEU A 48 -4.48 -2.53 -19.21
CA LEU A 48 -5.33 -1.75 -18.32
C LEU A 48 -5.65 -0.39 -18.96
N ASP A 49 -6.90 0.04 -18.82
CA ASP A 49 -7.38 1.34 -19.31
C ASP A 49 -6.49 2.51 -18.84
N GLU A 50 -6.13 3.40 -19.76
CA GLU A 50 -5.28 4.56 -19.50
C GLU A 50 -5.89 5.49 -18.44
N SER A 51 -7.21 5.60 -18.37
CA SER A 51 -7.91 6.38 -17.34
C SER A 51 -7.65 5.88 -15.93
N ILE A 52 -7.35 4.58 -15.76
CA ILE A 52 -6.96 4.01 -14.46
C ILE A 52 -5.46 4.16 -14.25
N ARG A 53 -4.65 3.85 -15.27
CA ARG A 53 -3.18 3.94 -15.20
C ARG A 53 -2.71 5.36 -14.84
N SER A 54 -3.36 6.37 -15.40
CA SER A 54 -3.05 7.79 -15.16
C SER A 54 -3.33 8.25 -13.74
N MET A 55 -4.09 7.49 -12.94
CA MET A 55 -4.26 7.77 -11.50
C MET A 55 -3.02 7.40 -10.67
N VAL A 56 -2.08 6.61 -11.22
CA VAL A 56 -0.95 6.03 -10.48
C VAL A 56 0.36 6.72 -10.84
N GLN A 57 0.99 7.35 -9.86
CA GLN A 57 2.37 7.79 -9.92
C GLN A 57 3.28 6.71 -9.37
N TYR A 58 4.07 6.10 -10.25
CA TYR A 58 5.04 5.11 -9.86
C TYR A 58 6.39 5.75 -9.53
N ARG A 59 7.00 5.39 -8.39
CA ARG A 59 8.31 5.90 -7.95
C ARG A 59 9.21 4.77 -7.47
N TYR A 60 10.51 4.85 -7.77
CA TYR A 60 11.48 4.03 -7.05
C TYR A 60 11.53 4.53 -5.60
N PHE A 61 11.48 3.62 -4.62
CA PHE A 61 11.67 3.97 -3.23
C PHE A 61 12.12 2.76 -2.41
N ASN A 62 13.17 2.96 -1.61
CA ASN A 62 13.56 2.01 -0.59
C ASN A 62 12.89 2.37 0.74
N LEU A 63 12.13 1.44 1.33
CA LEU A 63 11.45 1.66 2.61
C LEU A 63 12.40 1.98 3.77
N LEU A 64 13.71 1.81 3.63
CA LEU A 64 14.70 2.20 4.62
C LEU A 64 15.12 3.68 4.52
N GLU A 65 14.63 4.42 3.53
CA GLU A 65 14.93 5.83 3.31
C GLU A 65 13.86 6.79 3.87
N SER A 66 14.16 8.09 3.93
CA SER A 66 13.18 9.09 4.39
C SER A 66 11.96 9.16 3.49
N MET A 67 10.77 9.02 4.07
CA MET A 67 9.48 9.07 3.34
C MET A 67 8.94 10.49 3.14
N SER A 68 9.63 11.51 3.66
CA SER A 68 9.17 12.91 3.67
C SER A 68 8.80 13.48 2.30
N ALA A 69 9.43 12.99 1.22
CA ALA A 69 9.16 13.41 -0.16
C ALA A 69 7.94 12.72 -0.81
N LEU A 70 7.31 11.75 -0.14
CA LEU A 70 6.16 11.01 -0.69
C LEU A 70 4.84 11.73 -0.49
N GLY A 71 4.75 12.67 0.47
CA GLY A 71 3.51 13.37 0.83
C GLY A 71 2.76 12.68 1.96
N VAL A 72 1.51 13.12 2.20
CA VAL A 72 0.64 12.60 3.26
C VAL A 72 -0.50 11.79 2.64
N PHE A 73 -0.84 10.65 3.23
CA PHE A 73 -1.77 9.68 2.67
C PHE A 73 -2.95 9.37 3.62
N ASP A 74 -4.14 9.26 3.04
CA ASP A 74 -5.33 8.77 3.75
C ASP A 74 -5.33 7.24 3.90
N VAL A 75 -4.72 6.54 2.93
CA VAL A 75 -4.64 5.08 2.93
C VAL A 75 -3.24 4.64 2.51
N VAL A 76 -2.63 3.77 3.30
CA VAL A 76 -1.34 3.15 2.98
C VAL A 76 -1.51 1.63 2.89
N TYR A 77 -1.02 1.04 1.80
CA TYR A 77 -0.88 -0.40 1.65
C TYR A 77 0.59 -0.77 1.80
N CYS A 78 0.93 -1.54 2.83
CA CYS A 78 2.27 -2.10 3.04
C CYS A 78 2.12 -3.61 3.29
N ARG A 79 1.81 -4.36 2.22
CA ARG A 79 1.43 -5.78 2.32
C ARG A 79 2.53 -6.68 1.80
N ASN A 80 2.86 -7.71 2.58
CA ASN A 80 3.81 -8.76 2.26
C ASN A 80 5.26 -8.26 2.03
N VAL A 81 5.64 -7.18 2.71
CA VAL A 81 6.98 -6.57 2.61
C VAL A 81 7.68 -6.55 3.97
N LEU A 82 6.96 -6.27 5.05
CA LEU A 82 7.54 -6.20 6.39
C LEU A 82 8.11 -7.56 6.82
N ILE A 83 7.61 -8.67 6.29
CA ILE A 83 8.13 -10.02 6.57
C ILE A 83 9.62 -10.21 6.28
N TYR A 84 10.22 -9.35 5.45
CA TYR A 84 11.65 -9.39 5.12
C TYR A 84 12.54 -8.64 6.11
N PHE A 85 11.95 -7.91 7.06
CA PHE A 85 12.68 -7.08 8.02
C PHE A 85 12.73 -7.71 9.42
N ASP A 86 13.79 -7.38 10.17
CA ASP A 86 13.85 -7.67 11.59
C ASP A 86 12.89 -6.77 12.40
N GLN A 87 12.72 -7.07 13.68
CA GLN A 87 11.73 -6.37 14.51
C GLN A 87 12.02 -4.87 14.71
N PRO A 88 13.28 -4.44 14.98
CA PRO A 88 13.62 -3.02 15.03
C PRO A 88 13.30 -2.29 13.72
N THR A 89 13.66 -2.88 12.58
CA THR A 89 13.42 -2.28 11.26
C THR A 89 11.92 -2.19 10.95
N LYS A 90 11.13 -3.21 11.30
CA LYS A 90 9.66 -3.15 11.18
C LYS A 90 9.07 -1.98 11.96
N SER A 91 9.51 -1.80 13.20
CA SER A 91 9.05 -0.72 14.08
C SER A 91 9.34 0.66 13.48
N ASP A 92 10.58 0.86 13.01
CA ASP A 92 11.00 2.10 12.38
C ASP A 92 10.25 2.39 11.08
N VAL A 93 10.09 1.40 10.19
CA VAL A 93 9.31 1.54 8.95
C VAL A 93 7.86 1.91 9.25
N LEU A 94 7.21 1.24 10.22
CA LEU A 94 5.83 1.54 10.62
C LEU A 94 5.69 2.96 11.18
N SER A 95 6.62 3.41 12.02
CA SER A 95 6.60 4.77 12.56
C SER A 95 6.80 5.83 11.46
N ARG A 96 7.70 5.58 10.50
CA ARG A 96 7.85 6.46 9.33
C ARG A 96 6.61 6.50 8.45
N ILE A 97 5.93 5.36 8.26
CA ILE A 97 4.62 5.32 7.58
C ILE A 97 3.60 6.17 8.33
N ARG A 98 3.49 6.04 9.67
CA ARG A 98 2.58 6.83 10.49
C ARG A 98 2.76 8.34 10.28
N ASN A 99 4.00 8.80 10.17
CA ASN A 99 4.31 10.22 9.98
C ASN A 99 3.87 10.76 8.61
N GLN A 100 3.69 9.89 7.62
CA GLN A 100 3.17 10.24 6.29
C GLN A 100 1.67 9.96 6.14
N MET A 101 0.93 9.81 7.25
CA MET A 101 -0.51 9.55 7.21
C MET A 101 -1.33 10.66 7.85
N SER A 102 -2.52 10.92 7.30
CA SER A 102 -3.53 11.77 7.94
C SER A 102 -3.98 11.16 9.27
N GLU A 103 -4.53 11.98 10.18
CA GLU A 103 -4.91 11.52 11.53
C GLU A 103 -6.00 10.45 11.54
N ASP A 104 -6.88 10.44 10.53
CA ASP A 104 -7.93 9.46 10.29
C ASP A 104 -7.53 8.38 9.26
N GLY A 105 -6.25 8.35 8.89
CA GLY A 105 -5.70 7.43 7.90
C GLY A 105 -5.71 5.96 8.33
N VAL A 106 -5.64 5.09 7.32
CA VAL A 106 -5.72 3.63 7.50
C VAL A 106 -4.52 2.93 6.86
N LEU A 107 -3.93 1.99 7.60
CA LEU A 107 -2.86 1.11 7.13
C LEU A 107 -3.40 -0.28 6.86
N TYR A 108 -3.09 -0.83 5.69
CA TYR A 108 -3.36 -2.22 5.33
C TYR A 108 -2.08 -3.04 5.27
N LEU A 109 -2.02 -4.12 6.07
CA LEU A 109 -0.94 -5.11 6.06
C LEU A 109 -1.39 -6.45 5.45
N GLY A 110 -0.41 -7.29 5.11
CA GLY A 110 -0.60 -8.65 4.63
C GLY A 110 -1.06 -9.61 5.74
N GLY A 111 -1.55 -10.78 5.34
CA GLY A 111 -2.18 -11.72 6.28
C GLY A 111 -1.26 -12.34 7.34
N ALA A 112 0.06 -12.24 7.16
CA ALA A 112 1.10 -12.71 8.08
C ALA A 112 1.83 -11.57 8.81
N GLU A 113 1.35 -10.33 8.67
CA GLU A 113 1.97 -9.13 9.22
C GLU A 113 1.07 -8.53 10.32
N THR A 114 1.69 -7.93 11.33
CA THR A 114 1.00 -7.33 12.48
C THR A 114 1.76 -6.10 12.97
N VAL A 115 1.06 -5.22 13.67
CA VAL A 115 1.66 -4.10 14.42
C VAL A 115 1.85 -4.44 15.91
N LEU A 116 1.16 -5.48 16.40
CA LEU A 116 1.15 -5.84 17.82
C LEU A 116 2.55 -6.26 18.29
N GLY A 117 3.03 -5.63 19.37
CA GLY A 117 4.37 -5.85 19.89
C GLY A 117 5.50 -5.30 19.01
N ILE A 118 5.17 -4.50 18.00
CA ILE A 118 6.13 -3.92 17.04
C ILE A 118 6.01 -2.39 17.00
N CYS A 119 4.80 -1.86 16.97
CA CYS A 119 4.53 -0.42 16.86
C CYS A 119 3.22 -0.09 17.61
N GLU A 120 3.23 1.01 18.38
CA GLU A 120 2.08 1.47 19.18
C GLU A 120 1.24 2.54 18.48
N ASP A 121 1.69 3.04 17.33
CA ASP A 121 0.99 4.09 16.56
C ASP A 121 -0.31 3.61 15.90
N PHE A 122 -0.48 2.28 15.81
CA PHE A 122 -1.57 1.63 15.09
C PHE A 122 -2.31 0.62 15.96
N LYS A 123 -3.61 0.50 15.74
CA LYS A 123 -4.46 -0.52 16.36
C LYS A 123 -5.28 -1.28 15.32
N PRO A 124 -5.50 -2.60 15.47
CA PRO A 124 -6.38 -3.35 14.59
C PRO A 124 -7.80 -2.75 14.56
N VAL A 125 -8.41 -2.68 13.38
CA VAL A 125 -9.81 -2.31 13.23
C VAL A 125 -10.68 -3.56 13.44
N PRO A 126 -11.61 -3.57 14.43
CA PRO A 126 -12.45 -4.74 14.70
C PRO A 126 -13.24 -5.19 13.47
N GLY A 127 -13.26 -6.49 13.21
CA GLY A 127 -13.97 -7.09 12.08
C GLY A 127 -13.30 -6.89 10.71
N GLN A 128 -12.20 -6.12 10.63
CA GLN A 128 -11.51 -5.81 9.37
C GLN A 128 -10.08 -6.38 9.42
N ARG A 129 -9.91 -7.62 8.93
CA ARG A 129 -8.61 -8.31 8.99
C ARG A 129 -7.56 -7.56 8.16
N GLY A 130 -6.41 -7.28 8.77
CA GLY A 130 -5.29 -6.62 8.11
C GLY A 130 -5.45 -5.10 7.98
N MET A 131 -6.54 -4.53 8.50
CA MET A 131 -6.78 -3.09 8.54
C MET A 131 -6.41 -2.55 9.92
N TYR A 132 -5.64 -1.47 9.96
CA TYR A 132 -5.17 -0.83 11.18
C TYR A 132 -5.48 0.66 11.12
N GLY A 133 -6.12 1.16 12.16
CA GLY A 133 -6.37 2.59 12.34
C GLY A 133 -5.29 3.21 13.23
N ILE A 134 -5.15 4.52 13.13
CA ILE A 134 -4.22 5.28 13.97
C ILE A 134 -4.71 5.35 15.42
N VAL A 135 -3.79 5.25 16.36
CA VAL A 135 -4.05 5.52 17.78
C VAL A 135 -4.06 7.03 17.98
N SER A 136 -5.24 7.59 18.25
CA SER A 136 -5.40 9.02 18.54
C SER A 136 -4.97 9.33 19.98
N ASN A 137 -3.98 10.22 20.15
CA ASN A 137 -3.49 10.69 21.46
C ASN A 137 -4.46 11.62 22.23
N VAL A 138 -5.70 11.79 21.74
CA VAL A 138 -6.68 12.71 22.34
C VAL A 138 -7.11 12.26 23.74
N ALA A 139 -7.00 10.97 24.07
CA ALA A 139 -7.39 10.44 25.38
C ALA A 139 -6.40 10.73 26.53
N GLN A 140 -5.19 11.25 26.27
CA GLN A 140 -4.18 11.52 27.32
C GLN A 140 -4.07 12.99 27.75
N ARG A 141 -4.80 13.93 27.11
CA ARG A 141 -4.78 15.36 27.47
C ARG A 141 -5.96 15.83 28.32
N ALA A 142 -6.90 14.95 28.67
CA ALA A 142 -8.10 15.29 29.46
C ALA A 142 -7.96 15.03 30.97
N VAL A 143 -6.76 14.69 31.46
CA VAL A 143 -6.46 14.55 32.88
C VAL A 143 -5.16 15.32 33.17
N GLY A 144 -5.30 16.63 33.31
CA GLY A 144 -4.26 17.57 33.71
C GLY A 144 -4.90 18.84 34.25
#